data_AF-A0A642C5A2-F1
#
_entry.id   AF-A0A642C5A2-F1
#
_cell.length_a   1.000
_cell.length_b   1.000
_cell.length_c   1.000
_cell.angle_alpha   90.00
_cell.angle_beta   90.00
_cell.angle_gamma   90.00
#
_symmetry.space_group_name_H-M   'P 1'
#
loop_
_entity.id
_entity.type
_entity.pdbx_description
1 polymer ?
#
loop_
_entity_poly.entity_id
_entity_poly.type
_entity_poly.pdbx_seq_one_letter_code
_entity_poly.pdbx_strand_id
1 'polypeptide(L)'
;MRKYLQLVFLAVSVFCSEILLAESRDPVRILDLRTLNELDLKEQEKAEQLWDIMHTTATLQGIVNRNSPRLYIRYVKNGQGENVDDYWWNKYRQAGQWLAGRDTIAYTELSDVVTVFRKEIRGVVVYDSKVASTSNIASSVAGIENLIAVRYDISPNSLYTRLVLQGPKLAVKCWLVNKDGSSLFTGKGRIAGTGQPSTGSLKIDPYVWFIEKYLKKGLCNTEYAAYYIDQFWRTDPTRTVTNHHQLTNHDFFVSKKAFFFDLSPWGDEPATDDPTQEEGLDLQILKTFLQEAYKQNKGEKFCYIGGFPSWIY
;
A
#
# COMPACT_ATOMS: atom_id res chain seq x y z
N MET A 1 -41.04 27.57 24.49
CA MET A 1 -40.47 26.72 23.41
C MET A 1 -39.00 27.01 23.07
N ARG A 2 -38.57 28.28 22.92
CA ARG A 2 -37.19 28.62 22.51
C ARG A 2 -36.08 28.17 23.49
N LYS A 3 -36.31 28.22 24.81
CA LYS A 3 -35.36 27.76 25.84
C LYS A 3 -35.17 26.23 25.86
N TYR A 4 -36.23 25.46 25.63
CA TYR A 4 -36.16 24.00 25.58
C TYR A 4 -35.43 23.50 24.33
N LEU A 5 -35.56 24.22 23.21
CA LEU A 5 -34.83 23.90 21.99
C LEU A 5 -33.31 24.13 22.14
N GLN A 6 -32.89 25.21 22.81
CA GLN A 6 -31.48 25.49 23.08
C GLN A 6 -30.84 24.47 24.04
N LEU A 7 -31.57 23.99 25.05
CA LEU A 7 -31.11 22.94 25.95
C LEU A 7 -30.96 21.58 25.25
N VAL A 8 -31.85 21.26 24.30
CA VAL A 8 -31.75 20.05 23.47
C VAL A 8 -30.56 20.14 22.51
N PHE A 9 -30.32 21.28 21.86
CA PHE A 9 -29.13 21.48 21.01
C PHE A 9 -27.82 21.41 21.80
N LEU A 10 -27.77 21.96 23.01
CA LEU A 10 -26.59 21.88 23.87
C LEU A 10 -26.34 20.43 24.32
N ALA A 11 -27.37 19.71 24.76
CA ALA A 11 -27.27 18.31 25.18
C ALA A 11 -26.87 17.38 24.02
N VAL A 12 -27.39 17.60 22.81
CA VAL A 12 -27.00 16.83 21.61
C VAL A 12 -25.56 17.15 21.19
N SER A 13 -25.11 18.40 21.29
CA SER A 13 -23.71 18.77 21.01
C SER A 13 -22.71 18.15 22.00
N VAL A 14 -23.06 18.09 23.28
CA VAL A 14 -22.23 17.48 24.34
C VAL A 14 -22.20 15.96 24.21
N PHE A 15 -23.31 15.32 23.87
CA PHE A 15 -23.35 13.89 23.55
C PHE A 15 -22.55 13.54 22.29
N CYS A 16 -22.61 14.36 21.23
CA CYS A 16 -21.78 14.16 20.04
C CYS A 16 -20.29 14.30 20.33
N SER A 17 -19.88 15.26 21.18
CA SER A 17 -18.47 15.42 21.54
C SER A 17 -17.95 14.32 22.47
N GLU A 18 -18.78 13.78 23.37
CA GLU A 18 -18.41 12.63 24.19
C GLU A 18 -18.32 11.33 23.38
N ILE A 19 -19.19 11.13 22.38
CA ILE A 19 -19.12 9.98 21.48
C ILE A 19 -17.88 10.04 20.58
N LEU A 20 -17.53 11.24 20.07
CA LEU A 20 -16.29 11.49 19.32
C LEU A 20 -15.02 11.31 20.19
N LEU A 21 -15.09 11.64 21.48
CA LEU A 21 -14.00 11.40 22.44
C LEU A 21 -13.93 9.93 22.91
N ALA A 22 -15.06 9.22 22.93
CA ALA A 22 -15.15 7.82 23.37
C ALA A 22 -14.65 6.81 22.31
N GLU A 23 -14.79 7.11 21.01
CA GLU A 23 -14.19 6.30 19.93
C GLU A 23 -12.63 6.32 19.92
N SER A 24 -12.02 7.16 20.76
CA SER A 24 -10.58 7.42 20.83
C SER A 24 -9.89 6.76 22.05
N ARG A 25 -10.40 5.62 22.54
CA ARG A 25 -9.78 4.91 23.70
C ARG A 25 -9.08 3.60 23.38
N ASP A 26 -9.24 3.05 22.17
CA ASP A 26 -8.48 1.86 21.80
C ASP A 26 -6.97 2.16 21.83
N PRO A 27 -6.17 1.31 22.50
CA PRO A 27 -4.73 1.48 22.55
C PRO A 27 -4.13 1.46 21.14
N VAL A 28 -3.21 2.38 20.86
CA VAL A 28 -2.48 2.36 19.58
C VAL A 28 -1.54 1.15 19.58
N ARG A 29 -1.60 0.33 18.53
CA ARG A 29 -0.66 -0.77 18.36
C ARG A 29 0.65 -0.21 17.82
N ILE A 30 1.74 -0.45 18.53
CA ILE A 30 3.09 -0.09 18.08
C ILE A 30 3.73 -1.34 17.51
N LEU A 31 4.04 -1.34 16.22
CA LEU A 31 4.82 -2.40 15.58
C LEU A 31 6.26 -1.92 15.42
N ASP A 32 7.17 -2.55 16.16
CA ASP A 32 8.59 -2.22 16.13
C ASP A 32 9.31 -3.04 15.06
N LEU A 33 9.63 -2.39 13.94
CA LEU A 33 10.32 -2.97 12.79
C LEU A 33 11.76 -2.47 12.66
N ARG A 34 12.32 -1.87 13.72
CA ARG A 34 13.65 -1.25 13.63
C ARG A 34 14.75 -2.25 13.31
N THR A 35 14.59 -3.52 13.68
CA THR A 35 15.49 -4.64 13.35
C THR A 35 15.62 -4.88 11.86
N LEU A 36 14.64 -4.48 11.04
CA LEU A 36 14.76 -4.56 9.58
C LEU A 36 15.87 -3.66 9.02
N ASN A 37 16.28 -2.62 9.76
CA ASN A 37 17.41 -1.77 9.37
C ASN A 37 18.78 -2.45 9.58
N GLU A 38 18.82 -3.63 10.19
CA GLU A 38 20.06 -4.39 10.48
C GLU A 38 20.30 -5.50 9.45
N LEU A 39 19.36 -5.69 8.52
CA LEU A 39 19.45 -6.70 7.46
C LEU A 39 20.54 -6.34 6.45
N ASP A 40 21.37 -7.32 6.08
CA ASP A 40 22.30 -7.18 4.95
C ASP A 40 21.55 -7.33 3.63
N LEU A 41 21.25 -6.21 2.97
CA LEU A 41 20.46 -6.19 1.74
C LEU A 41 21.24 -6.67 0.50
N LYS A 42 22.53 -6.99 0.64
CA LYS A 42 23.25 -7.74 -0.41
C LYS A 42 22.76 -9.19 -0.50
N GLU A 43 22.17 -9.71 0.57
CA GLU A 43 21.51 -11.00 0.56
C GLU A 43 20.07 -10.85 0.02
N GLN A 44 19.79 -11.46 -1.12
CA GLN A 44 18.48 -11.35 -1.79
C GLN A 44 17.31 -11.75 -0.87
N GLU A 45 17.47 -12.81 -0.08
CA GLU A 45 16.45 -13.26 0.88
C GLU A 45 16.12 -12.18 1.92
N LYS A 46 17.11 -11.40 2.36
CA LYS A 46 16.93 -10.32 3.34
C LYS A 46 16.24 -9.11 2.72
N ALA A 47 16.58 -8.77 1.48
CA ALA A 47 15.88 -7.73 0.72
C ALA A 47 14.40 -8.09 0.49
N GLU A 48 14.14 -9.37 0.16
CA GLU A 48 12.80 -9.92 0.03
C GLU A 48 12.03 -9.91 1.36
N GLN A 49 12.69 -10.30 2.45
CA GLN A 49 12.12 -10.23 3.80
C GLN A 49 11.70 -8.80 4.17
N LEU A 50 12.58 -7.82 3.93
CA LEU A 50 12.29 -6.40 4.19
C LEU A 50 11.09 -5.95 3.36
N TRP A 51 11.11 -6.22 2.06
CA TRP A 51 10.03 -5.85 1.14
C TRP A 51 8.68 -6.43 1.58
N ASP A 52 8.64 -7.74 1.85
CA ASP A 52 7.40 -8.45 2.18
C ASP A 52 6.80 -7.94 3.50
N ILE A 53 7.63 -7.72 4.52
CA ILE A 53 7.18 -7.19 5.81
C ILE A 53 6.70 -5.74 5.65
N MET A 54 7.46 -4.88 4.99
CA MET A 54 7.09 -3.47 4.83
C MET A 54 5.84 -3.28 3.95
N HIS A 55 5.69 -4.04 2.88
CA HIS A 55 4.55 -3.91 1.96
C HIS A 55 3.25 -4.39 2.62
N THR A 56 3.31 -5.54 3.30
CA THR A 56 2.16 -6.05 4.08
C THR A 56 1.81 -5.09 5.22
N THR A 57 2.82 -4.55 5.91
CA THR A 57 2.62 -3.57 6.99
C THR A 57 1.95 -2.31 6.49
N ALA A 58 2.45 -1.71 5.39
CA ALA A 58 1.91 -0.47 4.86
C ALA A 58 0.46 -0.63 4.37
N THR A 59 0.16 -1.75 3.71
CA THR A 59 -1.23 -2.04 3.29
C THR A 59 -2.16 -2.27 4.48
N LEU A 60 -1.71 -2.99 5.51
CA LEU A 60 -2.47 -3.14 6.75
C LEU A 60 -2.69 -1.80 7.44
N GLN A 61 -1.63 -1.01 7.63
CA GLN A 61 -1.66 0.29 8.28
C GLN A 61 -2.64 1.24 7.57
N GLY A 62 -2.57 1.29 6.24
CA GLY A 62 -3.49 2.10 5.45
C GLY A 62 -4.95 1.71 5.62
N ILE A 63 -5.27 0.41 5.78
CA ILE A 63 -6.63 -0.06 6.02
C ILE A 63 -7.10 0.31 7.44
N VAL A 64 -6.31 -0.01 8.46
CA VAL A 64 -6.75 0.12 9.85
C VAL A 64 -6.74 1.56 10.33
N ASN A 65 -5.93 2.44 9.71
CA ASN A 65 -5.83 3.84 10.09
C ASN A 65 -6.78 4.80 9.36
N ARG A 66 -7.70 4.31 8.51
CA ARG A 66 -8.57 5.18 7.69
C ARG A 66 -9.36 6.23 8.48
N ASN A 67 -9.86 5.82 9.64
CA ASN A 67 -10.78 6.62 10.44
C ASN A 67 -10.17 7.08 11.76
N SER A 68 -9.11 6.42 12.24
CA SER A 68 -8.44 6.74 13.51
C SER A 68 -7.03 6.16 13.57
N PRO A 69 -6.10 6.73 14.36
CA PRO A 69 -4.75 6.18 14.54
C PRO A 69 -4.78 4.88 15.35
N ARG A 70 -4.67 3.72 14.69
CA ARG A 70 -4.76 2.39 15.34
C ARG A 70 -3.47 1.60 15.29
N LEU A 71 -2.66 1.77 14.23
CA LEU A 71 -1.36 1.12 14.04
C LEU A 71 -0.29 2.18 13.77
N TYR A 72 0.76 2.18 14.58
CA TYR A 72 1.95 3.01 14.43
C TYR A 72 3.17 2.11 14.25
N ILE A 73 4.02 2.43 13.29
CA ILE A 73 5.22 1.65 13.00
C ILE A 73 6.47 2.40 13.47
N ARG A 74 7.49 1.67 13.89
CA ARG A 74 8.84 2.21 14.14
C ARG A 74 9.80 1.56 13.17
N TYR A 75 10.34 2.32 12.25
CA TYR A 75 11.20 1.83 11.18
C TYR A 75 12.14 2.91 10.63
N VAL A 76 11.59 4.07 10.26
CA VAL A 76 12.27 5.10 9.46
C VAL A 76 13.42 5.75 10.25
N LYS A 77 14.58 5.83 9.62
CA LYS A 77 15.74 6.59 10.11
C LYS A 77 16.02 7.79 9.21
N ASN A 78 16.48 8.90 9.80
CA ASN A 78 17.01 10.03 9.02
C ASN A 78 18.47 9.77 8.60
N GLY A 79 19.08 10.72 7.86
CA GLY A 79 20.46 10.61 7.40
C GLY A 79 21.51 10.57 8.53
N GLN A 80 21.13 10.91 9.75
CA GLN A 80 21.97 10.84 10.96
C GLN A 80 21.76 9.52 11.74
N GLY A 81 20.89 8.63 11.25
CA GLY A 81 20.57 7.35 11.90
C GLY A 81 19.55 7.44 13.02
N GLU A 82 18.99 8.63 13.28
CA GLU A 82 17.98 8.85 14.32
C GLU A 82 16.62 8.31 13.84
N ASN A 83 15.88 7.67 14.74
CA ASN A 83 14.55 7.16 14.40
C ASN A 83 13.54 8.31 14.31
N VAL A 84 13.04 8.55 13.09
CA VAL A 84 12.11 9.64 12.78
C VAL A 84 10.74 9.38 13.42
N ASP A 85 10.35 8.11 13.54
CA ASP A 85 9.07 7.73 14.13
C ASP A 85 9.03 8.09 15.63
N ASP A 86 10.08 7.80 16.38
CA ASP A 86 10.17 8.15 17.81
C ASP A 86 10.04 9.67 18.03
N TYR A 87 10.61 10.49 17.15
CA TYR A 87 10.45 11.93 17.22
C TYR A 87 8.97 12.33 17.09
N TRP A 88 8.28 11.87 16.04
CA TRP A 88 6.88 12.25 15.81
C TRP A 88 5.94 11.68 16.87
N TRP A 89 6.17 10.43 17.29
CA TRP A 89 5.44 9.81 18.37
C TRP A 89 5.54 10.61 19.65
N ASN A 90 6.77 10.97 20.06
CA ASN A 90 6.99 11.75 21.27
C ASN A 90 6.40 13.16 21.17
N LYS A 91 6.55 13.83 20.00
CA LYS A 91 6.00 15.16 19.76
C LYS A 91 4.48 15.19 19.93
N TYR A 92 3.75 14.25 19.34
CA TYR A 92 2.28 14.25 19.37
C TYR A 92 1.67 13.64 20.65
N ARG A 93 2.49 13.09 21.56
CA ARG A 93 2.07 12.64 22.89
C ARG A 93 2.22 13.68 23.99
N GLN A 94 2.87 14.80 23.72
CA GLN A 94 3.00 15.88 24.69
C GLN A 94 1.62 16.38 25.14
N ALA A 95 1.53 16.91 26.36
CA ALA A 95 0.28 17.45 26.89
C ALA A 95 -0.33 18.48 25.91
N GLY A 96 -1.64 18.35 25.64
CA GLY A 96 -2.36 19.20 24.68
C GLY A 96 -2.28 18.76 23.22
N GLN A 97 -1.53 17.70 22.89
CA GLN A 97 -1.49 17.12 21.55
C GLN A 97 -2.49 15.96 21.39
N TRP A 98 -2.80 15.60 20.15
CA TRP A 98 -3.88 14.67 19.80
C TRP A 98 -3.62 13.20 20.18
N LEU A 99 -2.37 12.81 20.52
CA LEU A 99 -2.06 11.48 21.08
C LEU A 99 -1.76 11.52 22.59
N ALA A 100 -1.94 12.66 23.26
CA ALA A 100 -1.70 12.78 24.69
C ALA A 100 -2.54 11.78 25.48
N GLY A 101 -1.90 11.04 26.40
CA GLY A 101 -2.58 10.07 27.26
C GLY A 101 -3.15 8.83 26.56
N ARG A 102 -2.88 8.61 25.26
CA ARG A 102 -3.31 7.40 24.56
C ARG A 102 -2.53 6.19 25.05
N ASP A 103 -3.21 5.10 25.37
CA ASP A 103 -2.57 3.83 25.69
C ASP A 103 -1.90 3.19 24.47
N THR A 104 -0.95 2.30 24.71
CA THR A 104 -0.26 1.53 23.67
C THR A 104 -0.16 0.05 23.99
N ILE A 105 -0.06 -0.76 22.94
CA ILE A 105 0.35 -2.16 23.03
C ILE A 105 1.44 -2.39 21.99
N ALA A 106 2.59 -2.89 22.44
CA ALA A 106 3.75 -3.11 21.59
C ALA A 106 3.75 -4.53 20.99
N TYR A 107 4.18 -4.61 19.74
CA TYR A 107 4.38 -5.83 18.96
C TYR A 107 5.73 -5.75 18.25
N THR A 108 6.39 -6.89 18.09
CA THR A 108 7.60 -7.04 17.26
C THR A 108 7.35 -7.90 16.03
N GLU A 109 6.24 -8.64 16.02
CA GLU A 109 5.88 -9.56 14.93
C GLU A 109 4.67 -9.05 14.15
N LEU A 110 4.84 -8.90 12.83
CA LEU A 110 3.76 -8.51 11.93
C LEU A 110 2.57 -9.50 11.98
N SER A 111 2.84 -10.80 12.14
CA SER A 111 1.80 -11.83 12.19
C SER A 111 0.83 -11.63 13.37
N ASP A 112 1.33 -11.13 14.50
CA ASP A 112 0.52 -10.84 15.68
C ASP A 112 -0.39 -9.63 15.43
N VAL A 113 0.15 -8.58 14.81
CA VAL A 113 -0.62 -7.38 14.46
C VAL A 113 -1.70 -7.69 13.42
N VAL A 114 -1.38 -8.51 12.41
CA VAL A 114 -2.37 -9.01 11.43
C VAL A 114 -3.49 -9.80 12.13
N THR A 115 -3.16 -10.58 13.15
CA THR A 115 -4.14 -11.34 13.94
C THR A 115 -5.05 -10.41 14.75
N VAL A 116 -4.50 -9.35 15.33
CA VAL A 116 -5.26 -8.32 16.07
C VAL A 116 -6.27 -7.62 15.16
N PHE A 117 -5.85 -7.26 13.94
CA PHE A 117 -6.69 -6.55 12.97
C PHE A 117 -7.41 -7.49 11.98
N ARG A 118 -7.60 -8.75 12.36
CA ARG A 118 -8.17 -9.77 11.47
C ARG A 118 -9.59 -9.42 10.98
N LYS A 119 -10.37 -8.68 11.77
CA LYS A 119 -11.76 -8.33 11.46
C LYS A 119 -11.86 -7.16 10.47
N GLU A 120 -10.80 -6.37 10.37
CA GLU A 120 -10.68 -5.19 9.52
C GLU A 120 -10.25 -5.54 8.09
N ILE A 121 -9.63 -6.71 7.92
CA ILE A 121 -9.16 -7.21 6.62
C ILE A 121 -10.05 -8.36 6.11
N ARG A 122 -10.32 -8.35 4.81
CA ARG A 122 -11.17 -9.35 4.12
C ARG A 122 -10.39 -10.54 3.58
N GLY A 123 -9.07 -10.50 3.63
CA GLY A 123 -8.17 -11.52 3.13
C GLY A 123 -6.88 -10.91 2.59
N VAL A 124 -6.29 -11.59 1.60
CA VAL A 124 -5.05 -11.13 0.94
C VAL A 124 -5.24 -10.96 -0.56
N VAL A 125 -4.49 -10.03 -1.14
CA VAL A 125 -4.15 -10.02 -2.56
C VAL A 125 -2.75 -10.60 -2.70
N VAL A 126 -2.62 -11.68 -3.47
CA VAL A 126 -1.35 -12.38 -3.66
C VAL A 126 -0.77 -11.97 -5.00
N TYR A 127 0.46 -11.48 -4.98
CA TYR A 127 1.13 -10.96 -6.18
C TYR A 127 2.36 -11.76 -6.59
N ASP A 128 2.71 -11.66 -7.87
CA ASP A 128 3.75 -12.44 -8.50
C ASP A 128 5.13 -11.87 -8.14
N SER A 129 6.04 -12.68 -7.61
CA SER A 129 7.42 -12.27 -7.34
C SER A 129 8.25 -12.00 -8.61
N LYS A 130 7.78 -12.44 -9.78
CA LYS A 130 8.50 -12.37 -11.08
C LYS A 130 8.05 -11.19 -11.95
N VAL A 131 6.90 -10.59 -11.67
CA VAL A 131 6.35 -9.47 -12.45
C VAL A 131 6.24 -8.26 -11.56
N ALA A 132 7.14 -7.29 -11.76
CA ALA A 132 7.41 -6.23 -10.81
C ALA A 132 6.16 -5.37 -10.47
N SER A 133 5.46 -4.92 -11.51
CA SER A 133 4.29 -4.06 -11.40
C SER A 133 3.09 -4.67 -10.66
N THR A 134 3.04 -6.01 -10.51
CA THR A 134 1.96 -6.65 -9.74
C THR A 134 1.95 -6.23 -8.26
N SER A 135 3.08 -5.76 -7.71
CA SER A 135 3.15 -5.24 -6.35
C SER A 135 2.43 -3.88 -6.19
N ASN A 136 2.54 -2.97 -7.16
CA ASN A 136 1.75 -1.74 -7.19
C ASN A 136 0.25 -2.02 -7.39
N ILE A 137 -0.08 -2.98 -8.27
CA ILE A 137 -1.47 -3.43 -8.41
C ILE A 137 -1.99 -4.01 -7.09
N ALA A 138 -1.17 -4.77 -6.36
CA ALA A 138 -1.54 -5.30 -5.06
C ALA A 138 -1.81 -4.19 -4.03
N SER A 139 -1.00 -3.12 -3.98
CA SER A 139 -1.27 -1.96 -3.12
C SER A 139 -2.61 -1.29 -3.44
N SER A 140 -2.93 -1.13 -4.72
CA SER A 140 -4.22 -0.55 -5.16
C SER A 140 -5.40 -1.42 -4.75
N VAL A 141 -5.34 -2.73 -5.06
CA VAL A 141 -6.38 -3.71 -4.74
C VAL A 141 -6.55 -3.85 -3.22
N ALA A 142 -5.45 -3.83 -2.46
CA ALA A 142 -5.44 -3.85 -1.01
C ALA A 142 -6.31 -2.73 -0.42
N GLY A 143 -6.10 -1.50 -0.89
CA GLY A 143 -6.92 -0.36 -0.52
C GLY A 143 -8.38 -0.53 -0.91
N ILE A 144 -8.66 -0.84 -2.16
CA ILE A 144 -10.03 -0.91 -2.69
C ILE A 144 -10.86 -1.99 -1.97
N GLU A 145 -10.28 -3.16 -1.74
CA GLU A 145 -11.01 -4.35 -1.26
C GLU A 145 -10.81 -4.68 0.23
N ASN A 146 -10.02 -3.90 0.96
CA ASN A 146 -9.60 -4.19 2.34
C ASN A 146 -8.82 -5.51 2.44
N LEU A 147 -7.85 -5.70 1.56
CA LEU A 147 -6.94 -6.85 1.56
C LEU A 147 -5.55 -6.39 1.97
N ILE A 148 -4.73 -7.27 2.53
CA ILE A 148 -3.29 -6.98 2.67
C ILE A 148 -2.51 -7.60 1.50
N ALA A 149 -1.48 -6.90 1.03
CA ALA A 149 -0.66 -7.38 -0.08
C ALA A 149 0.39 -8.37 0.41
N VAL A 150 0.47 -9.55 -0.21
CA VAL A 150 1.42 -10.60 0.15
C VAL A 150 2.07 -11.17 -1.11
N ARG A 151 3.40 -11.20 -1.17
CA ARG A 151 4.13 -11.79 -2.31
C ARG A 151 3.96 -13.30 -2.30
N TYR A 152 3.77 -13.90 -3.46
CA TYR A 152 3.78 -15.36 -3.57
C TYR A 152 5.18 -15.91 -3.36
N ASP A 153 5.35 -16.69 -2.29
CA ASP A 153 6.58 -17.43 -1.99
C ASP A 153 6.21 -18.62 -1.09
N ILE A 154 6.50 -19.84 -1.51
CA ILE A 154 6.16 -21.07 -0.76
C ILE A 154 7.29 -21.54 0.16
N SER A 155 8.37 -20.77 0.27
CA SER A 155 9.47 -21.07 1.19
C SER A 155 8.94 -21.17 2.63
N PRO A 156 9.47 -22.09 3.47
CA PRO A 156 8.88 -22.38 4.78
C PRO A 156 8.69 -21.17 5.71
N ASN A 157 9.56 -20.17 5.61
CA ASN A 157 9.55 -18.98 6.47
C ASN A 157 9.01 -17.72 5.78
N SER A 158 8.54 -17.82 4.53
CA SER A 158 8.01 -16.68 3.80
C SER A 158 6.77 -16.12 4.49
N LEU A 159 6.49 -14.84 4.26
CA LEU A 159 5.29 -14.21 4.83
C LEU A 159 4.00 -14.84 4.27
N TYR A 160 4.01 -15.29 3.02
CA TYR A 160 2.91 -16.05 2.43
C TYR A 160 2.67 -17.38 3.15
N THR A 161 3.71 -18.15 3.41
CA THR A 161 3.59 -19.38 4.18
C THR A 161 3.04 -19.08 5.58
N ARG A 162 3.56 -18.05 6.26
CA ARG A 162 3.15 -17.67 7.62
C ARG A 162 1.72 -17.12 7.72
N LEU A 163 1.22 -16.37 6.74
CA LEU A 163 -0.09 -15.69 6.80
C LEU A 163 -1.21 -16.38 6.01
N VAL A 164 -0.86 -17.19 5.00
CA VAL A 164 -1.82 -17.79 4.06
C VAL A 164 -1.87 -19.30 4.20
N LEU A 165 -0.72 -19.98 4.21
CA LEU A 165 -0.67 -21.45 4.27
C LEU A 165 -0.80 -21.99 5.70
N GLN A 166 -0.16 -21.30 6.66
CA GLN A 166 -0.03 -21.73 8.05
C GLN A 166 -0.87 -20.84 8.98
N GLY A 167 -0.27 -19.82 9.60
CA GLY A 167 -0.96 -18.87 10.46
C GLY A 167 -1.87 -17.95 9.65
N PRO A 168 -2.67 -17.09 10.32
CA PRO A 168 -4.16 -17.04 10.37
C PRO A 168 -5.02 -17.60 9.22
N LYS A 169 -4.45 -18.29 8.22
CA LYS A 169 -5.06 -18.83 7.00
C LYS A 169 -5.92 -17.79 6.31
N LEU A 170 -5.33 -16.62 6.05
CA LEU A 170 -6.04 -15.56 5.35
C LEU A 170 -6.46 -16.06 3.97
N ALA A 171 -7.75 -15.92 3.66
CA ALA A 171 -8.27 -16.30 2.36
C ALA A 171 -7.68 -15.40 1.27
N VAL A 172 -7.14 -16.00 0.21
CA VAL A 172 -6.75 -15.25 -0.98
C VAL A 172 -8.00 -14.81 -1.73
N LYS A 173 -8.21 -13.50 -1.85
CA LYS A 173 -9.37 -12.89 -2.52
C LYS A 173 -9.05 -12.42 -3.93
N CYS A 174 -7.81 -12.02 -4.17
CA CYS A 174 -7.32 -11.64 -5.48
C CYS A 174 -5.98 -12.31 -5.76
N TRP A 175 -5.87 -12.91 -6.94
CA TRP A 175 -4.66 -13.57 -7.45
C TRP A 175 -4.11 -12.74 -8.62
N LEU A 176 -2.89 -12.23 -8.48
CA LEU A 176 -2.11 -11.60 -9.56
C LEU A 176 -0.99 -12.53 -10.05
N VAL A 177 -1.07 -13.80 -9.67
CA VAL A 177 -0.20 -14.92 -10.00
C VAL A 177 -1.06 -16.17 -10.08
N ASN A 178 -0.69 -17.19 -10.85
CA ASN A 178 -1.41 -18.45 -10.82
C ASN A 178 -1.16 -19.18 -9.49
N LYS A 179 -2.09 -20.05 -9.11
CA LYS A 179 -2.03 -20.78 -7.82
C LYS A 179 -0.83 -21.74 -7.70
N ASP A 180 -0.22 -22.10 -8.83
CA ASP A 180 1.00 -22.91 -8.91
C ASP A 180 2.28 -22.07 -8.87
N GLY A 181 2.18 -20.73 -8.80
CA GLY A 181 3.31 -19.81 -8.81
C GLY A 181 3.85 -19.47 -10.21
N SER A 182 3.19 -19.91 -11.27
CA SER A 182 3.45 -19.41 -12.62
C SER A 182 2.86 -18.02 -12.83
N SER A 183 3.48 -17.22 -13.68
CA SER A 183 3.05 -15.84 -13.90
C SER A 183 1.71 -15.76 -14.60
N LEU A 184 0.80 -14.97 -14.04
CA LEU A 184 -0.51 -14.69 -14.62
C LEU A 184 -0.38 -13.78 -15.86
N PHE A 185 0.58 -12.86 -15.80
CA PHE A 185 0.91 -11.93 -16.87
C PHE A 185 2.19 -12.39 -17.55
N THR A 186 2.17 -12.46 -18.87
CA THR A 186 3.28 -13.05 -19.67
C THR A 186 3.78 -12.12 -20.76
N GLY A 187 3.18 -10.93 -20.93
CA GLY A 187 3.46 -10.07 -22.07
C GLY A 187 2.98 -10.68 -23.39
N LYS A 188 2.20 -11.77 -23.36
CA LYS A 188 1.77 -12.50 -24.56
C LYS A 188 0.30 -12.90 -24.49
N GLY A 189 -0.30 -13.10 -25.67
CA GLY A 189 -1.67 -13.60 -25.78
C GLY A 189 -2.71 -12.56 -25.33
N ARG A 190 -3.51 -12.92 -24.32
CA ARG A 190 -4.57 -12.06 -23.78
C ARG A 190 -4.34 -11.82 -22.30
N ILE A 191 -4.60 -10.61 -21.84
CA ILE A 191 -4.44 -10.24 -20.44
C ILE A 191 -5.50 -10.95 -19.61
N ALA A 192 -5.07 -11.71 -18.61
CA ALA A 192 -5.89 -12.71 -17.93
C ALA A 192 -7.18 -12.12 -17.33
N GLY A 193 -8.31 -12.77 -17.62
CA GLY A 193 -9.61 -12.32 -17.16
C GLY A 193 -10.10 -11.01 -17.79
N THR A 194 -9.35 -10.42 -18.71
CA THR A 194 -9.78 -9.25 -19.49
C THR A 194 -10.13 -9.65 -20.93
N GLY A 195 -10.85 -8.77 -21.63
CA GLY A 195 -11.08 -8.89 -23.07
C GLY A 195 -9.93 -8.32 -23.92
N GLN A 196 -8.83 -7.87 -23.31
CA GLN A 196 -7.77 -7.14 -24.01
C GLN A 196 -6.65 -8.08 -24.49
N PRO A 197 -6.08 -7.85 -25.69
CA PRO A 197 -4.81 -8.46 -26.05
C PRO A 197 -3.70 -7.97 -25.10
N SER A 198 -2.65 -8.77 -24.96
CA SER A 198 -1.41 -8.32 -24.31
C SER A 198 -0.86 -7.08 -25.01
N THR A 199 -0.22 -6.18 -24.26
CA THR A 199 0.52 -5.04 -24.83
C THR A 199 1.90 -5.42 -25.36
N GLY A 200 2.33 -6.67 -25.14
CA GLY A 200 3.70 -7.11 -25.42
C GLY A 200 4.66 -6.92 -24.25
N SER A 201 4.25 -6.22 -23.19
CA SER A 201 5.09 -5.91 -22.03
C SER A 201 4.60 -6.62 -20.76
N LEU A 202 5.54 -7.29 -20.08
CA LEU A 202 5.32 -7.90 -18.77
C LEU A 202 4.98 -6.86 -17.70
N LYS A 203 5.59 -5.67 -17.79
CA LYS A 203 5.35 -4.55 -16.88
C LYS A 203 3.95 -3.98 -17.05
N ILE A 204 3.50 -3.82 -18.30
CA ILE A 204 2.28 -3.07 -18.62
C ILE A 204 1.00 -3.89 -18.53
N ASP A 205 1.03 -5.19 -18.85
CA ASP A 205 -0.15 -6.05 -18.79
C ASP A 205 -0.89 -5.99 -17.43
N PRO A 206 -0.21 -6.01 -16.26
CA PRO A 206 -0.85 -5.79 -14.95
C PRO A 206 -1.56 -4.44 -14.79
N TYR A 207 -1.00 -3.36 -15.35
CA TYR A 207 -1.62 -2.03 -15.30
C TYR A 207 -2.88 -1.97 -16.15
N VAL A 208 -2.86 -2.52 -17.36
CA VAL A 208 -4.06 -2.64 -18.20
C VAL A 208 -5.11 -3.51 -17.51
N TRP A 209 -4.71 -4.61 -16.88
CA TRP A 209 -5.61 -5.43 -16.07
C TRP A 209 -6.31 -4.62 -14.98
N PHE A 210 -5.55 -3.82 -14.23
CA PHE A 210 -6.11 -2.98 -13.16
C PHE A 210 -7.06 -1.92 -13.71
N ILE A 211 -6.69 -1.27 -14.82
CA ILE A 211 -7.53 -0.28 -15.50
C ILE A 211 -8.89 -0.89 -15.86
N GLU A 212 -8.91 -2.07 -16.47
CA GLU A 212 -10.14 -2.74 -16.90
C GLU A 212 -10.96 -3.30 -15.73
N LYS A 213 -10.30 -3.81 -14.68
CA LYS A 213 -10.97 -4.49 -13.57
C LYS A 213 -11.47 -3.55 -12.49
N TYR A 214 -10.79 -2.43 -12.27
CA TYR A 214 -11.05 -1.51 -11.16
C TYR A 214 -11.28 -0.08 -11.62
N LEU A 215 -10.31 0.49 -12.33
CA LEU A 215 -10.32 1.94 -12.59
C LEU A 215 -11.52 2.34 -13.43
N LYS A 216 -11.70 1.77 -14.64
CA LYS A 216 -12.83 2.07 -15.53
C LYS A 216 -14.20 1.75 -14.93
N LYS A 217 -14.24 0.92 -13.89
CA LYS A 217 -15.47 0.55 -13.17
C LYS A 217 -15.82 1.47 -12.01
N GLY A 218 -15.01 2.50 -11.74
CA GLY A 218 -15.24 3.42 -10.63
C GLY A 218 -15.04 2.78 -9.24
N LEU A 219 -14.25 1.71 -9.15
CA LEU A 219 -13.96 1.05 -7.87
C LEU A 219 -12.79 1.69 -7.11
N CYS A 220 -11.99 2.49 -7.80
CA CYS A 220 -10.86 3.22 -7.26
C CYS A 220 -11.25 4.67 -6.96
N ASN A 221 -10.68 5.24 -5.90
CA ASN A 221 -10.78 6.67 -5.65
C ASN A 221 -9.79 7.43 -6.52
N THR A 222 -10.28 8.05 -7.59
CA THR A 222 -9.47 8.76 -8.58
C THR A 222 -9.03 10.16 -8.18
N GLU A 223 -9.36 10.61 -6.97
CA GLU A 223 -8.81 11.85 -6.40
C GLU A 223 -7.39 11.65 -5.89
N TYR A 224 -6.91 10.41 -5.75
CA TYR A 224 -5.59 10.11 -5.23
C TYR A 224 -4.88 9.06 -6.09
N ALA A 225 -3.58 9.27 -6.28
CA ALA A 225 -2.70 8.31 -6.92
C ALA A 225 -1.32 8.27 -6.27
N ALA A 226 -0.64 7.15 -6.40
CA ALA A 226 0.66 6.89 -5.81
C ALA A 226 1.66 6.52 -6.91
N TYR A 227 2.69 7.35 -7.08
CA TYR A 227 3.74 7.18 -8.05
C TYR A 227 5.02 6.72 -7.33
N TYR A 228 5.13 5.42 -7.15
CA TYR A 228 6.19 4.79 -6.36
C TYR A 228 6.73 3.56 -7.09
N ILE A 229 8.02 3.29 -6.88
CA ILE A 229 8.69 2.11 -7.41
C ILE A 229 7.95 0.85 -6.98
N ASP A 230 7.83 -0.09 -7.92
CA ASP A 230 7.32 -1.41 -7.61
C ASP A 230 8.43 -2.32 -7.04
N GLN A 231 8.19 -3.61 -6.93
CA GLN A 231 9.17 -4.55 -6.39
C GLN A 231 10.44 -4.70 -7.25
N PHE A 232 10.58 -3.99 -8.38
CA PHE A 232 11.84 -3.86 -9.11
C PHE A 232 12.97 -3.37 -8.21
N TRP A 233 12.66 -2.60 -7.15
CA TRP A 233 13.61 -2.24 -6.09
C TRP A 233 14.44 -3.44 -5.57
N ARG A 234 13.85 -4.64 -5.53
CA ARG A 234 14.52 -5.87 -5.06
C ARG A 234 15.62 -6.38 -5.99
N THR A 235 15.80 -5.81 -7.19
CA THR A 235 16.88 -6.18 -8.10
C THR A 235 18.23 -5.59 -7.67
N ASP A 236 18.21 -4.40 -7.07
CA ASP A 236 19.38 -3.74 -6.51
C ASP A 236 18.98 -2.85 -5.31
N PRO A 237 18.65 -3.45 -4.15
CA PRO A 237 18.17 -2.74 -2.97
C PRO A 237 19.24 -1.85 -2.32
N THR A 238 20.49 -1.94 -2.79
CA THR A 238 21.65 -1.18 -2.28
C THR A 238 22.02 0.03 -3.15
N ARG A 239 21.33 0.24 -4.27
CA ARG A 239 21.58 1.37 -5.20
C ARG A 239 21.47 2.73 -4.53
N THR A 240 20.68 2.81 -3.46
CA THR A 240 20.44 4.03 -2.69
C THR A 240 20.13 3.68 -1.23
N VAL A 241 19.74 4.68 -0.42
CA VAL A 241 19.35 4.46 0.97
C VAL A 241 18.12 3.55 1.06
N THR A 242 18.10 2.64 2.03
CA THR A 242 17.12 1.55 2.13
C THR A 242 15.66 1.99 2.05
N ASN A 243 15.28 3.10 2.69
CA ASN A 243 13.88 3.57 2.73
C ASN A 243 13.36 4.05 1.36
N HIS A 244 14.19 4.10 0.31
CA HIS A 244 13.76 4.39 -1.05
C HIS A 244 13.03 3.24 -1.75
N HIS A 245 12.78 2.12 -1.05
CA HIS A 245 11.71 1.19 -1.45
C HIS A 245 10.31 1.86 -1.42
N GLN A 246 10.16 3.04 -0.80
CA GLN A 246 8.97 3.91 -0.77
C GLN A 246 7.69 3.34 -0.12
N LEU A 247 7.66 2.04 0.23
CA LEU A 247 6.57 1.37 0.94
C LEU A 247 6.07 2.08 2.21
N THR A 248 6.92 2.81 2.93
CA THR A 248 6.54 3.59 4.13
C THR A 248 5.55 4.72 3.83
N ASN A 249 5.36 5.08 2.55
CA ASN A 249 4.38 6.06 2.12
C ASN A 249 3.07 5.45 1.61
N HIS A 250 3.02 4.11 1.42
CA HIS A 250 1.87 3.45 0.78
C HIS A 250 0.61 3.49 1.65
N ASP A 251 0.76 3.51 2.97
CA ASP A 251 -0.35 3.45 3.92
C ASP A 251 -1.37 4.58 3.68
N PHE A 252 -0.90 5.81 3.44
CA PHE A 252 -1.78 6.93 3.14
C PHE A 252 -2.63 6.66 1.88
N PHE A 253 -2.02 6.23 0.78
CA PHE A 253 -2.72 6.00 -0.49
C PHE A 253 -3.62 4.76 -0.45
N VAL A 254 -3.21 3.71 0.26
CA VAL A 254 -4.07 2.55 0.58
C VAL A 254 -5.29 2.99 1.40
N SER A 255 -5.10 3.91 2.36
CA SER A 255 -6.20 4.47 3.16
C SER A 255 -7.22 5.20 2.29
N LYS A 256 -6.76 5.87 1.22
CA LYS A 256 -7.59 6.59 0.26
C LYS A 256 -8.21 5.72 -0.83
N LYS A 257 -7.84 4.43 -0.92
CA LYS A 257 -8.22 3.53 -2.02
C LYS A 257 -7.74 4.06 -3.39
N ALA A 258 -6.56 4.67 -3.39
CA ALA A 258 -5.89 5.23 -4.55
C ALA A 258 -5.41 4.13 -5.52
N PHE A 259 -5.01 4.55 -6.72
CA PHE A 259 -4.27 3.69 -7.66
C PHE A 259 -2.77 3.96 -7.58
N PHE A 260 -1.98 2.89 -7.70
CA PHE A 260 -0.52 2.91 -7.64
C PHE A 260 0.07 2.58 -9.01
N PHE A 261 1.15 3.26 -9.36
CA PHE A 261 1.85 3.04 -10.61
C PHE A 261 3.33 3.41 -10.54
N ASP A 262 4.11 2.78 -11.41
CA ASP A 262 5.50 3.08 -11.69
C ASP A 262 5.68 3.07 -13.21
N LEU A 263 5.46 4.22 -13.84
CA LEU A 263 5.39 4.35 -15.30
C LEU A 263 6.20 5.56 -15.72
N SER A 264 7.17 5.40 -16.61
CA SER A 264 7.93 6.50 -17.19
C SER A 264 7.01 7.56 -17.83
N PRO A 265 7.23 8.87 -17.57
CA PRO A 265 6.55 9.94 -18.26
C PRO A 265 7.20 10.28 -19.62
N TRP A 266 8.33 9.66 -19.97
CA TRP A 266 9.05 9.90 -21.22
C TRP A 266 8.50 9.04 -22.36
N GLY A 267 8.46 9.62 -23.56
CA GLY A 267 7.86 9.00 -24.75
C GLY A 267 8.87 8.65 -25.84
N ASP A 268 10.12 9.03 -25.62
CA ASP A 268 11.24 9.04 -26.57
C ASP A 268 12.41 8.13 -26.12
N GLU A 269 12.18 7.32 -25.09
CA GLU A 269 13.13 6.33 -24.60
C GLU A 269 12.41 5.05 -24.11
N PRO A 270 13.09 3.89 -24.13
CA PRO A 270 12.60 2.68 -23.48
C PRO A 270 12.51 2.85 -21.95
N ALA A 271 11.59 2.14 -21.31
CA ALA A 271 11.54 2.12 -19.85
C ALA A 271 12.77 1.41 -19.26
N THR A 272 13.31 1.93 -18.15
CA THR A 272 14.54 1.41 -17.54
C THR A 272 14.38 -0.02 -16.98
N ASP A 273 13.18 -0.36 -16.51
CA ASP A 273 12.81 -1.62 -15.86
C ASP A 273 12.11 -2.63 -16.77
N ASP A 274 11.82 -2.26 -18.02
CA ASP A 274 11.41 -3.15 -19.10
C ASP A 274 11.92 -2.59 -20.44
N PRO A 275 13.24 -2.65 -20.72
CA PRO A 275 13.84 -2.02 -21.89
C PRO A 275 13.45 -2.67 -23.22
N THR A 276 12.74 -3.81 -23.16
CA THR A 276 12.25 -4.52 -24.35
C THR A 276 10.86 -4.10 -24.78
N GLN A 277 10.16 -3.30 -23.96
CA GLN A 277 8.85 -2.77 -24.33
C GLN A 277 8.95 -1.77 -25.48
N GLU A 278 7.83 -1.53 -26.15
CA GLU A 278 7.73 -0.47 -27.16
C GLU A 278 7.97 0.91 -26.52
N GLU A 279 8.78 1.75 -27.16
CA GLU A 279 9.09 3.09 -26.68
C GLU A 279 7.83 3.93 -26.43
N GLY A 280 7.79 4.60 -25.28
CA GLY A 280 6.65 5.43 -24.86
C GLY A 280 5.39 4.68 -24.42
N LEU A 281 5.40 3.34 -24.34
CA LEU A 281 4.25 2.58 -23.86
C LEU A 281 3.89 2.90 -22.40
N ASP A 282 4.87 3.05 -21.50
CA ASP A 282 4.68 3.55 -20.14
C ASP A 282 3.88 4.88 -20.12
N LEU A 283 4.28 5.87 -20.94
CA LEU A 283 3.60 7.17 -21.04
C LEU A 283 2.16 7.03 -21.56
N GLN A 284 1.92 6.14 -22.54
CA GLN A 284 0.57 5.90 -23.05
C GLN A 284 -0.36 5.36 -21.95
N ILE A 285 0.15 4.46 -21.11
CA ILE A 285 -0.62 3.88 -20.01
C ILE A 285 -0.81 4.89 -18.87
N LEU A 286 0.20 5.70 -18.56
CA LEU A 286 0.09 6.80 -17.61
C LEU A 286 -1.00 7.80 -18.06
N LYS A 287 -1.00 8.19 -19.33
CA LYS A 287 -2.08 9.02 -19.91
C LYS A 287 -3.44 8.37 -19.74
N THR A 288 -3.55 7.05 -19.90
CA THR A 288 -4.82 6.32 -19.67
C THR A 288 -5.28 6.43 -18.22
N PHE A 289 -4.40 6.22 -17.24
CA PHE A 289 -4.71 6.43 -15.82
C PHE A 289 -5.23 7.85 -15.55
N LEU A 290 -4.50 8.85 -16.02
CA LEU A 290 -4.83 10.26 -15.78
C LEU A 290 -6.12 10.68 -16.49
N GLN A 291 -6.37 10.16 -17.69
CA GLN A 291 -7.62 10.40 -18.42
C GLN A 291 -8.81 9.76 -17.71
N GLU A 292 -8.69 8.53 -17.22
CA GLU A 292 -9.77 7.88 -16.45
C GLU A 292 -10.02 8.61 -15.14
N ALA A 293 -8.97 9.07 -14.46
CA ALA A 293 -9.11 9.91 -13.27
C ALA A 293 -9.81 11.23 -13.58
N TYR A 294 -9.42 11.92 -14.65
CA TYR A 294 -10.07 13.16 -15.09
C TYR A 294 -11.56 12.95 -15.40
N LYS A 295 -11.91 11.89 -16.15
CA LYS A 295 -13.30 11.56 -16.50
C LYS A 295 -14.15 11.32 -15.25
N GLN A 296 -13.63 10.56 -14.29
CA GLN A 296 -14.35 10.23 -13.05
C GLN A 296 -14.45 11.41 -12.09
N ASN A 297 -13.43 12.26 -12.04
CA ASN A 297 -13.42 13.50 -11.27
C ASN A 297 -14.18 14.64 -11.96
N LYS A 298 -14.67 14.43 -13.19
CA LYS A 298 -15.47 15.37 -14.00
C LYS A 298 -14.81 16.74 -14.24
N GLY A 299 -13.48 16.82 -14.10
CA GLY A 299 -12.76 18.09 -14.13
C GLY A 299 -13.04 19.02 -12.94
N GLU A 300 -13.79 18.56 -11.92
CA GLU A 300 -14.15 19.35 -10.74
C GLU A 300 -13.18 19.14 -9.57
N LYS A 301 -12.47 18.00 -9.57
CA LYS A 301 -11.51 17.63 -8.52
C LYS A 301 -10.15 17.29 -9.10
N PHE A 302 -9.10 17.70 -8.40
CA PHE A 302 -7.74 17.30 -8.74
C PHE A 302 -7.49 15.83 -8.41
N CYS A 303 -6.59 15.20 -9.18
CA CYS A 303 -5.95 13.95 -8.79
C CYS A 303 -4.65 14.29 -8.06
N TYR A 304 -4.61 14.09 -6.75
CA TYR A 304 -3.43 14.30 -5.91
C TYR A 304 -2.50 13.09 -6.05
N ILE A 305 -1.37 13.29 -6.70
CA ILE A 305 -0.36 12.25 -6.91
C ILE A 305 0.76 12.44 -5.89
N GLY A 306 1.02 11.43 -5.05
CA GLY A 306 2.20 11.39 -4.20
C GLY A 306 3.33 10.60 -4.83
N GLY A 307 4.57 11.01 -4.54
CA GLY A 307 5.76 10.40 -5.13
C GLY A 307 6.22 11.12 -6.40
N PHE A 308 7.08 10.46 -7.16
CA PHE A 308 7.77 11.01 -8.33
C PHE A 308 8.29 9.85 -9.20
N PRO A 309 8.62 10.09 -10.48
CA PRO A 309 9.27 9.07 -11.32
C PRO A 309 10.49 8.47 -10.61
N SER A 310 10.45 7.16 -10.39
CA SER A 310 11.51 6.44 -9.70
C SER A 310 12.83 6.63 -10.46
N TRP A 311 13.91 6.96 -9.75
CA TRP A 311 15.25 7.18 -10.34
C TRP A 311 16.25 6.08 -9.92
N ILE A 312 15.78 5.09 -9.19
CA ILE A 312 16.58 4.08 -8.49
C ILE A 312 16.52 2.71 -9.17
N TYR A 313 16.27 2.69 -10.48
CA TYR A 313 16.40 1.52 -11.36
C TYR A 313 17.84 1.23 -11.67
#